data_AF-A0A6N8YB42-F1
#
_entry.id   AF-A0A6N8YB42-F1
#
_cell.length_a   1.000
_cell.length_b   1.000
_cell.length_c   1.000
_cell.angle_alpha   90.00
_cell.angle_beta   90.00
_cell.angle_gamma   90.00
#
_symmetry.space_group_name_H-M   'P 1'
#
loop_
_entity.id
_entity.type
_entity.pdbx_description
1 polymer ?
#
loop_
_entity_poly.entity_id
_entity_poly.type
_entity_poly.pdbx_seq_one_letter_code
_entity_poly.pdbx_strand_id
1 'polypeptide(L)'
;MRGEGRKRPWLAVLLSLFFPGLGQLYNGQFAKGISIFALIIIVNILSREPLEVFLEFADTQTLEDIPRSTLTLVAGYSLATLFIAGISIYDANVTAKKINLDIEEKQL
;
A
#
# COMPACT_ATOMS: atom_id res chain seq x y z
N MET A 1 -8.32 13.12 14.98
CA MET A 1 -9.73 12.79 15.25
C MET A 1 -9.99 11.36 14.80
N ARG A 2 -10.14 10.41 15.72
CA ARG A 2 -10.56 9.03 15.38
C ARG A 2 -12.05 9.09 15.09
N GLY A 3 -12.50 8.74 13.87
CA GLY A 3 -13.91 8.87 13.50
C GLY A 3 -14.80 8.06 14.46
N GLU A 4 -15.74 8.74 15.12
CA GLU A 4 -16.58 8.21 16.18
C GLU A 4 -17.60 7.23 15.61
N GLY A 5 -17.40 5.94 15.89
CA GLY A 5 -18.35 4.89 15.48
C GLY A 5 -17.68 3.59 15.09
N ARG A 6 -18.46 2.51 15.18
CA ARG A 6 -18.04 1.15 14.82
C ARG A 6 -17.57 1.10 13.38
N LYS A 7 -16.39 0.53 13.15
CA LYS A 7 -15.74 0.39 11.85
C LYS A 7 -16.12 -0.93 11.20
N ARG A 8 -16.10 -0.96 9.87
CA ARG A 8 -16.25 -2.18 9.07
C ARG A 8 -14.85 -2.64 8.63
N PRO A 9 -14.26 -3.70 9.22
CA PRO A 9 -12.87 -4.09 8.90
C PRO A 9 -12.67 -4.47 7.44
N TRP A 10 -13.66 -5.12 6.82
CA TRP A 10 -13.62 -5.45 5.39
C TRP A 10 -13.55 -4.21 4.49
N LEU A 11 -14.19 -3.11 4.89
CA LEU A 11 -14.13 -1.85 4.14
C LEU A 11 -12.76 -1.19 4.30
N ALA A 12 -12.17 -1.24 5.51
CA ALA A 12 -10.81 -0.76 5.74
C ALA A 12 -9.79 -1.52 4.88
N VAL A 13 -9.96 -2.85 4.76
CA VAL A 13 -9.17 -3.71 3.87
C VAL A 13 -9.36 -3.31 2.41
N LEU A 14 -10.60 -3.18 1.95
CA LEU A 14 -10.91 -2.84 0.56
C LEU A 14 -10.30 -1.49 0.18
N LEU A 15 -10.39 -0.50 1.07
CA LEU A 15 -9.78 0.82 0.86
C LEU A 15 -8.26 0.72 0.75
N SER A 16 -7.59 -0.01 1.64
CA SER A 16 -6.14 -0.21 1.57
C SER A 16 -5.69 -1.07 0.37
N LEU A 17 -6.57 -1.93 -0.16
CA LEU A 17 -6.31 -2.73 -1.36
C LEU A 17 -6.23 -1.85 -2.61
N PHE A 18 -7.18 -0.91 -2.76
CA PHE A 18 -7.15 0.04 -3.89
C PHE A 18 -6.03 1.06 -3.72
N PHE A 19 -5.87 1.61 -2.51
CA PHE A 19 -4.89 2.65 -2.24
C PHE A 19 -4.33 2.46 -0.82
N PRO A 20 -3.11 1.92 -0.69
CA PRO A 20 -2.48 1.76 0.61
C PRO A 20 -2.44 3.10 1.37
N GLY A 21 -2.89 3.08 2.63
CA GLY A 21 -3.07 4.28 3.46
C GLY A 21 -4.53 4.72 3.63
N LEU A 22 -5.44 4.40 2.69
CA LEU A 22 -6.85 4.79 2.83
C LEU A 22 -7.57 4.06 3.97
N GLY A 23 -7.26 2.78 4.23
CA GLY A 23 -7.81 2.07 5.38
C GLY A 23 -7.42 2.71 6.72
N GLN A 24 -6.20 3.25 6.82
CA GLN A 24 -5.74 4.02 7.96
C GLN A 24 -6.47 5.35 8.09
N LEU A 25 -6.71 6.07 6.97
CA LEU A 25 -7.53 7.28 6.96
C LEU A 25 -8.97 6.99 7.42
N TYR A 26 -9.59 5.91 6.94
CA TYR A 26 -10.92 5.45 7.36
C TYR A 26 -10.99 5.13 8.87
N ASN A 27 -9.92 4.53 9.40
CA ASN A 27 -9.75 4.27 10.83
C ASN A 27 -9.44 5.55 11.65
N GLY A 28 -9.34 6.72 11.00
CA GLY A 28 -9.05 8.01 11.64
C GLY A 28 -7.58 8.21 12.02
N GLN A 29 -6.67 7.38 11.50
CA GLN A 29 -5.22 7.51 11.67
C GLN A 29 -4.63 8.37 10.56
N PHE A 30 -4.95 9.67 10.57
CA PHE A 30 -4.61 10.60 9.49
C PHE A 30 -3.11 10.60 9.14
N ALA A 31 -2.25 10.86 10.13
CA ALA A 31 -0.80 10.92 9.92
C ALA A 31 -0.27 9.61 9.31
N LYS A 32 -0.66 8.46 9.85
CA LYS A 32 -0.24 7.15 9.35
C LYS A 32 -0.72 6.89 7.92
N GLY A 33 -1.97 7.21 7.63
CA GLY A 33 -2.54 7.06 6.29
C GLY A 33 -1.80 7.90 5.25
N ILE A 34 -1.54 9.17 5.56
CA ILE A 34 -0.77 10.07 4.69
C ILE A 34 0.67 9.57 4.51
N SER A 35 1.35 9.12 5.58
CA SER A 35 2.72 8.60 5.47
C SER A 35 2.80 7.37 4.56
N ILE A 36 1.88 6.41 4.70
CA ILE A 36 1.85 5.21 3.84
C ILE A 36 1.55 5.60 2.39
N PHE A 37 0.58 6.50 2.18
CA PHE A 37 0.20 6.96 0.86
C PHE A 37 1.38 7.68 0.16
N ALA A 38 2.06 8.57 0.88
CA ALA A 38 3.26 9.26 0.39
C ALA A 38 4.39 8.27 0.06
N LEU A 39 4.63 7.27 0.92
CA LEU A 39 5.64 6.25 0.68
C LEU A 39 5.39 5.47 -0.61
N ILE A 40 4.14 5.05 -0.85
CA ILE A 40 3.75 4.38 -2.10
C ILE A 40 3.98 5.29 -3.31
N ILE A 41 3.60 6.56 -3.23
CA ILE A 41 3.83 7.53 -4.32
C ILE A 41 5.32 7.65 -4.62
N ILE A 42 6.16 7.79 -3.59
CA ILE A 42 7.62 7.91 -3.76
C ILE A 42 8.18 6.66 -4.45
N VAL A 43 7.82 5.46 -3.99
CA VAL A 43 8.27 4.20 -4.61
C VAL A 43 7.84 4.13 -6.07
N ASN A 44 6.60 4.51 -6.40
CA ASN A 44 6.10 4.51 -7.78
C ASN A 44 6.76 5.56 -8.66
N ILE A 45 7.16 6.72 -8.11
CA ILE A 45 7.94 7.73 -8.84
C ILE A 45 9.33 7.20 -9.15
N LEU A 46 10.01 6.61 -8.15
CA LEU A 46 11.34 6.04 -8.31
C LEU A 46 11.36 4.84 -9.28
N SER A 47 10.26 4.10 -9.38
CA SER A 47 10.16 2.95 -10.28
C SER A 47 9.88 3.31 -11.74
N ARG A 48 9.63 4.58 -12.09
CA ARG A 48 9.26 4.97 -13.46
C ARG A 48 10.37 4.68 -14.47
N GLU A 49 11.57 5.21 -14.24
CA GLU A 49 12.69 5.08 -15.18
C GLU A 49 13.03 3.60 -15.47
N PRO A 50 13.22 2.71 -14.46
CA PRO A 50 13.51 1.30 -14.75
C PRO A 50 12.35 0.58 -15.43
N LEU A 51 11.11 0.97 -15.16
CA LEU A 51 9.93 0.37 -15.77
C LEU A 51 9.81 0.77 -17.25
N GLU A 52 10.02 2.03 -17.59
CA GLU A 52 9.98 2.51 -18.98
C GLU A 52 11.05 1.82 -19.83
N VAL A 53 12.29 1.76 -19.31
CA VAL A 53 13.39 1.02 -19.96
C VAL A 53 12.99 -0.46 -20.15
N PHE A 54 12.48 -1.11 -19.11
CA PHE A 54 12.04 -2.50 -19.20
C PHE A 54 10.95 -2.71 -20.27
N LEU A 55 9.96 -1.82 -20.33
CA LEU A 55 8.86 -1.90 -21.30
C LEU A 55 9.35 -1.69 -22.73
N GLU A 56 10.27 -0.76 -22.95
CA GLU A 56 10.89 -0.53 -24.27
C GLU A 56 11.63 -1.79 -24.76
N PHE A 57 12.45 -2.41 -23.90
CA PHE A 57 13.14 -3.66 -24.26
C PHE A 57 12.17 -4.83 -24.46
N ALA A 58 11.11 -4.92 -23.66
CA ALA A 58 10.10 -5.97 -23.77
C ALA A 58 9.30 -5.89 -25.09
N ASP A 59 9.19 -4.70 -25.68
CA ASP A 59 8.49 -4.46 -26.95
C ASP A 59 9.41 -4.65 -28.18
N THR A 60 10.73 -4.43 -28.03
CA THR A 60 11.64 -4.28 -29.17
C THR A 60 12.75 -5.32 -29.31
N GLN A 61 13.03 -6.16 -28.29
CA GLN A 61 14.12 -7.15 -28.29
C GLN A 61 13.70 -8.51 -27.71
N THR A 62 14.46 -9.57 -27.99
CA THR A 62 14.41 -10.82 -27.21
C THR A 62 14.82 -10.54 -25.76
N LEU A 63 14.07 -11.05 -24.78
CA LEU A 63 14.22 -10.78 -23.32
C LEU A 63 15.63 -11.00 -22.74
N GLU A 64 16.56 -11.58 -23.49
CA GLU A 64 17.94 -11.85 -23.09
C GLU A 64 18.82 -10.59 -23.01
N ASP A 65 18.47 -9.50 -23.71
CA ASP A 65 19.28 -8.27 -23.76
C ASP A 65 18.96 -7.25 -22.67
N ILE A 66 17.97 -7.52 -21.81
CA ILE A 66 17.57 -6.57 -20.75
C ILE A 66 18.72 -6.44 -19.73
N PRO A 67 19.20 -5.21 -19.43
CA PRO A 67 20.20 -5.02 -18.40
C PRO A 67 19.73 -5.61 -17.07
N ARG A 68 20.56 -6.46 -16.44
CA ARG A 68 20.21 -7.12 -15.16
C ARG A 68 19.87 -6.13 -14.06
N SER A 69 20.46 -4.93 -14.08
CA SER A 69 20.14 -3.83 -13.17
C SER A 69 18.69 -3.40 -13.31
N THR A 70 18.19 -3.22 -14.55
CA THR A 70 16.80 -2.86 -14.83
C THR A 70 15.84 -3.91 -14.29
N LEU A 71 16.10 -5.20 -14.56
CA LEU A 71 15.29 -6.30 -14.02
C LEU A 71 15.27 -6.29 -12.50
N THR A 72 16.45 -6.14 -11.88
CA THR A 72 16.58 -6.12 -10.42
C THR A 72 15.83 -4.94 -9.80
N LEU A 73 15.89 -3.76 -10.41
CA LEU A 73 15.19 -2.56 -9.94
C LEU A 73 13.68 -2.70 -10.11
N VAL A 74 13.18 -3.13 -11.28
CA VAL A 74 11.74 -3.34 -11.52
C VAL A 74 11.17 -4.38 -10.55
N ALA A 75 11.86 -5.51 -10.37
CA ALA A 75 11.45 -6.53 -9.41
C ALA A 75 11.49 -5.98 -7.98
N GLY A 76 12.56 -5.28 -7.60
CA GLY A 76 12.73 -4.69 -6.27
C GLY A 76 11.63 -3.70 -5.91
N TYR A 77 11.33 -2.74 -6.79
CA TYR A 77 10.27 -1.75 -6.56
C TYR A 77 8.87 -2.39 -6.56
N SER A 78 8.63 -3.38 -7.42
CA SER A 78 7.36 -4.13 -7.47
C SER A 78 7.13 -4.91 -6.17
N LEU A 79 8.15 -5.63 -5.69
CA LEU A 79 8.09 -6.36 -4.41
C LEU A 79 7.95 -5.40 -3.22
N ALA A 80 8.66 -4.27 -3.22
CA ALA A 80 8.51 -3.25 -2.18
C ALA A 80 7.08 -2.70 -2.14
N THR A 81 6.49 -2.41 -3.30
CA THR A 81 5.10 -1.93 -3.41
C THR A 81 4.11 -2.95 -2.88
N LEU A 82 4.23 -4.23 -3.27
CA LEU A 82 3.37 -5.31 -2.78
C LEU A 82 3.52 -5.53 -1.27
N PHE A 83 4.76 -5.46 -0.77
CA PHE A 83 5.05 -5.62 0.66
C PHE A 83 4.43 -4.49 1.49
N ILE A 84 4.62 -3.23 1.07
CA ILE A 84 4.01 -2.05 1.72
C ILE A 84 2.48 -2.13 1.67
N ALA A 85 1.91 -2.51 0.51
CA ALA A 85 0.48 -2.69 0.36
C ALA A 85 -0.06 -3.80 1.30
N GLY A 86 0.61 -4.95 1.37
CA GLY A 86 0.26 -6.04 2.28
C GLY A 86 0.27 -5.62 3.74
N ILE A 87 1.32 -4.90 4.17
CA ILE A 87 1.39 -4.33 5.53
C ILE A 87 0.23 -3.35 5.76
N SER A 88 -0.05 -2.46 4.80
CA SER A 88 -1.13 -1.48 4.92
C SER A 88 -2.51 -2.14 5.05
N ILE A 89 -2.78 -3.19 4.27
CA ILE A 89 -4.03 -3.96 4.32
C ILE A 89 -4.18 -4.65 5.67
N TYR A 90 -3.13 -5.36 6.11
CA TYR A 90 -3.13 -6.04 7.40
C TYR A 90 -3.38 -5.07 8.55
N ASP A 91 -2.63 -3.97 8.57
CA ASP A 91 -2.73 -2.94 9.60
C ASP A 91 -4.11 -2.27 9.64
N ALA A 92 -4.71 -2.00 8.48
CA ALA A 92 -6.05 -1.43 8.39
C ALA A 92 -7.12 -2.35 8.99
N ASN A 93 -7.01 -3.67 8.73
CA ASN A 93 -7.92 -4.68 9.28
C ASN A 93 -7.80 -4.78 10.80
N VAL A 94 -6.57 -4.95 11.30
CA VAL A 94 -6.29 -5.10 12.74
C VAL A 94 -6.73 -3.86 13.49
N THR A 95 -6.42 -2.67 12.97
CA THR A 95 -6.83 -1.41 13.59
C THR A 95 -8.34 -1.25 13.64
N ALA A 96 -9.06 -1.60 12.56
CA ALA A 96 -10.53 -1.50 12.54
C ALA A 96 -11.17 -2.43 13.59
N LYS A 97 -10.66 -3.66 13.73
CA LYS A 97 -11.11 -4.60 14.78
C LYS A 97 -10.83 -4.05 16.17
N LYS A 98 -9.62 -3.52 16.39
CA LYS A 98 -9.24 -2.92 17.67
C LYS A 98 -10.16 -1.76 18.07
N ILE A 99 -10.46 -0.86 17.13
CA ILE A 99 -11.38 0.26 17.39
C ILE A 99 -12.77 -0.25 17.82
N ASN A 100 -13.26 -1.34 17.23
CA ASN A 100 -14.55 -1.92 17.61
C ASN A 100 -14.53 -2.51 19.01
N LEU A 101 -13.46 -3.23 19.37
CA LEU A 101 -13.27 -3.78 20.73
C LEU A 101 -13.21 -2.65 21.77
N ASP A 102 -12.43 -1.60 21.50
CA ASP A 102 -12.32 -0.43 22.38
C ASP A 102 -13.69 0.29 22.59
N ILE A 103 -14.62 0.19 21.64
CA ILE A 103 -15.98 0.73 21.75
C ILE A 103 -16.85 -0.17 22.61
N GLU A 104 -16.79 -1.50 22.39
CA GLU A 104 -17.55 -2.48 23.16
C GLU A 104 -17.17 -2.46 24.66
N GLU A 105 -15.87 -2.36 24.97
CA GLU A 105 -15.38 -2.25 26.36
C GLU A 105 -15.87 -1.00 27.09
N LYS A 106 -16.08 0.12 26.38
CA LYS A 106 -16.57 1.38 26.98
C LYS A 106 -18.08 1.40 27.22
N GLN A 107 -18.80 0.43 26.67
CA GLN A 107 -20.25 0.30 26.83
C GLN A 107 -20.64 -0.67 27.95
N LEU A 108 -19.66 -1.37 28.53
CA LEU A 108 -19.78 -2.23 29.71
C LEU A 108 -19.49 -1.43 31.00
#